data_AF-A0A8C5HV69-F1
#
_entry.id   AF-A0A8C5HV69-F1
#
_cell.length_a   1.000
_cell.length_b   1.000
_cell.length_c   1.000
_cell.angle_alpha   90.00
_cell.angle_beta   90.00
_cell.angle_gamma   90.00
#
_symmetry.space_group_name_H-M   'P 1'
#
loop_
_entity.id
_entity.type
_entity.pdbx_description
1 polymer ?
#
loop_
_entity_poly.entity_id
_entity_poly.type
_entity_poly.pdbx_seq_one_letter_code
_entity_poly.pdbx_strand_id
1 'polypeptide(L)'
;MKMTMTEVTKKDLDGPEDKGSSATSCCSISSIGSGSISKVEFLEAKIQWQEKVITDLEQERNFLREQILGKKKSSQPKKFTLEDDDENDHSNMDDDPSSPNISESSDSDVVIQRRKTRWTQPSTSATVAVPGKAHVRVKGPAEVISRYKKVLKSFSKVRTMTEAFRINGVDRGTIKMTAAIMELNTVDPETFKTLKYDPATETLQSFAKRCATYITPEKKIIIEDMKAKGQLLPLLMKY
;
A
#
# COMPACT_ATOMS: atom_id res chain seq x y z
N MET A 1 36.53 11.95 70.99
CA MET A 1 37.19 13.05 70.26
C MET A 1 36.19 13.67 69.30
N LYS A 2 35.92 14.97 69.51
CA LYS A 2 35.37 16.03 68.64
C LYS A 2 34.19 15.73 67.70
N MET A 3 33.12 16.49 67.96
CA MET A 3 31.96 16.82 67.12
C MET A 3 32.34 17.55 65.82
N THR A 4 31.46 17.54 64.81
CA THR A 4 30.72 18.74 64.31
C THR A 4 29.52 18.36 63.43
N MET A 5 28.38 18.93 63.81
CA MET A 5 27.08 19.08 63.11
C MET A 5 27.23 19.91 61.81
N THR A 6 26.34 19.87 60.81
CA THR A 6 25.03 20.59 60.83
C THR A 6 23.98 20.07 59.84
N GLU A 7 22.74 20.05 60.36
CA GLU A 7 21.43 19.78 59.76
C GLU A 7 20.85 20.97 58.96
N VAL A 8 20.05 20.76 57.90
CA VAL A 8 18.55 20.78 57.79
C VAL A 8 17.96 22.17 58.12
N THR A 9 17.11 22.80 57.29
CA THR A 9 15.64 22.65 57.37
C THR A 9 14.89 23.58 56.41
N LYS A 10 13.68 23.10 56.09
CA LYS A 10 12.54 23.66 55.36
C LYS A 10 11.55 24.30 56.34
N LYS A 11 10.78 25.32 55.88
CA LYS A 11 9.47 25.88 56.38
C LYS A 11 9.50 27.42 56.31
N ASP A 12 8.43 28.20 56.22
CA ASP A 12 7.05 28.19 55.69
C ASP A 12 6.49 29.59 56.08
N LEU A 13 5.56 30.15 55.27
CA LEU A 13 4.51 31.16 55.59
C LEU A 13 4.88 32.61 56.02
N ASP A 14 4.33 33.65 55.36
CA ASP A 14 3.05 34.33 55.73
C ASP A 14 2.72 35.55 54.81
N GLY A 15 1.44 35.94 54.70
CA GLY A 15 0.88 37.07 53.91
C GLY A 15 1.08 38.47 54.55
N PRO A 16 0.41 39.59 54.12
CA PRO A 16 -1.06 39.71 53.90
C PRO A 16 -1.58 40.66 52.75
N GLU A 17 -2.90 40.53 52.44
CA GLU A 17 -4.02 41.50 52.15
C GLU A 17 -3.74 42.96 51.66
N ASP A 18 -4.51 43.71 50.82
CA ASP A 18 -5.80 43.62 50.11
C ASP A 18 -6.04 44.95 49.27
N LYS A 19 -7.07 44.96 48.38
CA LYS A 19 -7.84 46.09 47.76
C LYS A 19 -7.64 46.55 46.29
N GLY A 20 -8.66 46.27 45.45
CA GLY A 20 -9.54 47.34 44.90
C GLY A 20 -9.49 47.74 43.40
N SER A 21 -10.49 47.25 42.64
CA SER A 21 -11.33 47.95 41.61
C SER A 21 -10.82 48.59 40.30
N SER A 22 -11.55 48.24 39.22
CA SER A 22 -12.10 49.09 38.13
C SER A 22 -11.41 49.15 36.74
N ALA A 23 -12.09 48.51 35.79
CA ALA A 23 -12.54 48.97 34.47
C ALA A 23 -11.57 49.46 33.36
N THR A 24 -12.00 49.11 32.14
CA THR A 24 -11.83 49.77 30.83
C THR A 24 -10.81 49.21 29.82
N SER A 25 -11.37 48.81 28.67
CA SER A 25 -10.99 49.25 27.33
C SER A 25 -9.60 48.89 26.81
N CYS A 26 -9.54 47.93 25.87
CA CYS A 26 -9.42 48.27 24.45
C CYS A 26 -9.36 47.00 23.58
N CYS A 27 -10.11 47.03 22.48
CA CYS A 27 -10.09 46.04 21.41
C CYS A 27 -8.68 45.92 20.83
N SER A 28 -8.09 44.73 20.90
CA SER A 28 -6.92 44.41 20.07
C SER A 28 -7.41 43.92 18.72
N ILE A 29 -7.24 44.81 17.76
CA ILE A 29 -7.53 44.68 16.33
C ILE A 29 -6.87 43.41 15.79
N SER A 30 -7.66 42.64 15.05
CA SER A 30 -7.29 41.48 14.27
C SER A 30 -6.04 41.76 13.42
N SER A 31 -4.96 41.03 13.69
CA SER A 31 -3.80 40.96 12.80
C SER A 31 -4.22 40.25 11.51
N ILE A 32 -4.30 41.02 10.43
CA ILE A 32 -4.45 40.56 9.06
C ILE A 32 -3.10 39.94 8.67
N GLY A 33 -3.00 38.62 8.79
CA GLY A 33 -1.81 37.85 8.46
C GLY A 33 -1.56 37.86 6.95
N SER A 34 -0.40 38.39 6.57
CA SER A 34 0.21 38.38 5.25
C SER A 34 0.18 36.98 4.61
N GLY A 35 -0.36 36.90 3.39
CA GLY A 35 -0.52 35.68 2.60
C GLY A 35 0.78 35.06 2.11
N SER A 36 1.52 34.44 3.03
CA SER A 36 2.51 33.40 2.72
C SER A 36 1.91 32.07 3.12
N ILE A 37 1.26 31.37 2.18
CA ILE A 37 0.77 30.01 2.44
C ILE A 37 2.00 29.19 2.81
N SER A 38 2.01 28.72 4.06
CA SER A 38 3.14 27.95 4.56
C SER A 38 3.24 26.65 3.76
N LYS A 39 4.45 26.10 3.64
CA LYS A 39 4.63 24.80 2.97
C LYS A 39 3.74 23.71 3.60
N VAL A 40 3.49 23.82 4.90
CA VAL A 40 2.63 22.92 5.68
C VAL A 40 1.18 23.05 5.21
N GLU A 41 0.64 24.26 5.18
CA GLU A 41 -0.74 24.53 4.76
C GLU A 41 -1.01 24.07 3.30
N PHE A 42 -0.05 24.28 2.39
CA PHE A 42 -0.17 23.77 1.02
C PHE A 42 -0.20 22.23 0.97
N LEU A 43 0.60 21.56 1.80
CA LEU A 43 0.64 20.10 1.86
C LEU A 43 -0.66 19.54 2.48
N GLU A 44 -1.19 20.19 3.51
CA GLU A 44 -2.48 19.85 4.11
C GLU A 44 -3.61 19.98 3.09
N ALA A 45 -3.66 21.09 2.35
CA ALA A 45 -4.64 21.27 1.27
C ALA A 45 -4.52 20.19 0.19
N LYS A 46 -3.29 19.78 -0.16
CA LYS A 46 -3.06 18.69 -1.11
C LYS A 46 -3.54 17.34 -0.57
N ILE A 47 -3.27 17.05 0.70
CA ILE A 47 -3.73 15.81 1.36
C ILE A 47 -5.25 15.76 1.38
N GLN A 48 -5.91 16.84 1.82
CA GLN A 48 -7.37 16.94 1.85
C GLN A 48 -7.98 16.76 0.45
N TRP A 49 -7.39 17.38 -0.57
CA TRP A 49 -7.85 17.20 -1.95
C TRP A 49 -7.71 15.73 -2.41
N GLN A 50 -6.58 15.09 -2.09
CA GLN A 50 -6.38 13.67 -2.42
C GLN A 50 -7.38 12.77 -1.68
N GLU A 51 -7.65 13.02 -0.40
CA GLU A 51 -8.65 12.28 0.39
C GLU A 51 -10.06 12.42 -0.19
N LYS A 52 -10.43 13.62 -0.62
CA LYS A 52 -11.71 13.87 -1.30
C LYS A 52 -11.82 13.07 -2.59
N VAL A 53 -10.79 13.12 -3.44
CA VAL A 53 -10.76 12.35 -4.70
C VAL A 53 -10.85 10.84 -4.43
N ILE A 54 -10.16 10.34 -3.40
CA ILE A 54 -10.27 8.93 -3.00
C ILE A 54 -11.70 8.60 -2.60
N THR A 55 -12.31 9.42 -1.74
CA THR A 55 -13.69 9.21 -1.28
C THR A 55 -14.68 9.18 -2.45
N ASP A 56 -14.59 10.15 -3.37
CA ASP A 56 -15.45 10.23 -4.55
C ASP A 56 -15.28 8.99 -5.45
N LEU A 57 -14.03 8.54 -5.68
CA LEU A 57 -13.75 7.32 -6.44
C LEU A 57 -14.25 6.04 -5.75
N GLU A 58 -14.18 5.99 -4.42
CA GLU A 58 -14.71 4.87 -3.64
C GLU A 58 -16.23 4.78 -3.72
N GLN A 59 -16.92 5.93 -3.68
CA GLN A 59 -18.36 6.02 -3.89
C GLN A 59 -18.74 5.53 -5.29
N GLU A 60 -18.07 6.02 -6.34
CA GLU A 60 -18.33 5.58 -7.72
C GLU A 60 -18.08 4.08 -7.88
N ARG A 61 -16.97 3.57 -7.33
CA ARG A 61 -16.65 2.14 -7.33
C ARG A 61 -17.71 1.31 -6.59
N ASN A 62 -18.24 1.79 -5.47
CA ASN A 62 -19.30 1.10 -4.72
C ASN A 62 -20.61 1.13 -5.50
N PHE A 63 -20.99 2.27 -6.08
CA PHE A 63 -22.15 2.39 -6.96
C PHE A 63 -22.10 1.42 -8.15
N LEU A 64 -20.94 1.31 -8.83
CA LEU A 64 -20.77 0.37 -9.93
C LEU A 64 -20.85 -1.09 -9.47
N ARG A 65 -20.35 -1.41 -8.27
CA ARG A 65 -20.51 -2.74 -7.66
C ARG A 65 -21.97 -3.07 -7.37
N GLU A 66 -22.74 -2.12 -6.86
CA GLU A 66 -24.18 -2.27 -6.63
C GLU A 66 -24.95 -2.47 -7.92
N GLN A 67 -24.62 -1.75 -9.00
CA GLN A 67 -25.22 -1.96 -10.33
C GLN A 67 -24.94 -3.37 -10.86
N ILE A 68 -23.73 -3.88 -10.67
CA ILE A 68 -23.35 -5.24 -11.09
C ILE A 68 -24.05 -6.30 -10.22
N LEU A 69 -24.13 -6.09 -8.91
CA LEU A 69 -24.78 -7.02 -7.98
C LEU A 69 -26.31 -7.00 -8.12
N GLY A 70 -26.90 -5.84 -8.36
CA GLY A 70 -28.33 -5.63 -8.59
C GLY A 70 -28.81 -6.26 -9.90
N LYS A 71 -27.99 -6.22 -10.97
CA LYS A 71 -28.30 -6.90 -12.24
C LYS A 71 -28.29 -8.43 -12.14
N LYS A 72 -27.69 -9.03 -11.09
CA LYS A 72 -27.80 -10.48 -10.82
C LYS A 72 -29.11 -10.90 -10.15
N LYS A 73 -29.93 -9.96 -9.64
CA LYS A 73 -31.21 -10.26 -8.97
C LYS A 73 -32.45 -10.14 -9.87
N SER A 74 -32.33 -9.64 -11.11
CA SER A 74 -33.48 -9.43 -12.00
C SER A 74 -33.64 -10.47 -13.12
N SER A 75 -33.04 -11.66 -13.01
CA SER A 75 -33.36 -12.81 -13.87
C SER A 75 -34.37 -13.72 -13.17
N GLN A 76 -35.59 -13.22 -13.01
CA GLN A 76 -36.78 -14.05 -12.79
C GLN A 76 -37.55 -14.03 -14.12
N PRO A 77 -37.55 -15.11 -14.93
CA PRO A 77 -38.49 -15.21 -16.04
C PRO A 77 -39.88 -15.51 -15.46
N LYS A 78 -40.82 -14.59 -15.73
CA LYS A 78 -42.24 -14.77 -15.42
C LYS A 78 -42.81 -15.96 -16.21
N LYS A 79 -43.41 -16.86 -15.44
CA LYS A 79 -44.37 -17.93 -15.74
C LYS A 79 -45.24 -17.65 -16.99
N PHE A 80 -45.12 -18.53 -17.99
CA PHE A 80 -46.18 -18.85 -18.95
C PHE A 80 -46.51 -20.33 -18.71
N THR A 81 -47.77 -20.60 -18.37
CA THR A 81 -48.29 -21.95 -18.10
C THR A 81 -48.70 -22.59 -19.42
N LEU A 82 -48.33 -23.85 -19.65
CA LEU A 82 -49.15 -24.97 -20.15
C LEU A 82 -48.32 -26.27 -20.09
N GLU A 83 -49.04 -27.35 -19.82
CA GLU A 83 -48.66 -28.62 -19.19
C GLU A 83 -47.83 -29.57 -20.08
N ASP A 84 -47.00 -30.43 -19.48
CA ASP A 84 -47.11 -31.91 -19.56
C ASP A 84 -45.91 -32.60 -18.84
N ASP A 85 -46.21 -33.79 -18.30
CA ASP A 85 -45.52 -34.71 -17.36
C ASP A 85 -43.99 -34.88 -17.42
N ASP A 86 -43.35 -35.02 -16.24
CA ASP A 86 -42.74 -36.30 -15.82
C ASP A 86 -42.30 -36.26 -14.33
N GLU A 87 -42.55 -37.37 -13.64
CA GLU A 87 -42.35 -37.65 -12.21
C GLU A 87 -40.86 -37.84 -11.87
N ASN A 88 -40.36 -37.21 -10.80
CA ASN A 88 -39.42 -37.87 -9.90
C ASN A 88 -39.38 -37.21 -8.51
N ASP A 89 -39.86 -37.96 -7.54
CA ASP A 89 -39.76 -37.73 -6.10
C ASP A 89 -38.32 -37.89 -5.60
N HIS A 90 -37.87 -36.96 -4.75
CA HIS A 90 -37.28 -37.31 -3.46
C HIS A 90 -37.02 -36.04 -2.62
N SER A 91 -37.80 -35.95 -1.55
CA SER A 91 -37.58 -35.12 -0.37
C SER A 91 -36.20 -35.34 0.25
N ASN A 92 -35.55 -34.28 0.74
CA ASN A 92 -35.22 -34.15 2.16
C ASN A 92 -34.77 -32.73 2.51
N MET A 93 -35.46 -32.19 3.52
CA MET A 93 -35.07 -31.08 4.37
C MET A 93 -33.75 -31.40 5.09
N ASP A 94 -32.97 -30.38 5.45
CA ASP A 94 -32.45 -30.18 6.81
C ASP A 94 -31.62 -28.88 6.87
N ASP A 95 -32.20 -27.87 7.52
CA ASP A 95 -31.52 -26.74 8.15
C ASP A 95 -30.91 -27.22 9.48
N ASP A 96 -29.64 -26.88 9.77
CA ASP A 96 -29.25 -26.44 11.13
C ASP A 96 -27.85 -25.76 11.16
N PRO A 97 -27.72 -24.58 11.81
CA PRO A 97 -26.46 -23.88 12.04
C PRO A 97 -25.87 -24.20 13.42
N SER A 98 -24.75 -24.91 13.48
CA SER A 98 -24.07 -25.17 14.76
C SER A 98 -23.02 -24.10 15.11
N SER A 99 -23.40 -23.21 16.02
CA SER A 99 -22.48 -22.51 16.94
C SER A 99 -22.19 -23.42 18.15
N PRO A 100 -20.96 -23.50 18.69
CA PRO A 100 -20.76 -24.02 20.03
C PRO A 100 -20.63 -22.89 21.05
N ASN A 101 -21.45 -23.03 22.08
CA ASN A 101 -21.54 -22.24 23.29
C ASN A 101 -20.21 -22.15 24.05
N ILE A 102 -20.05 -20.99 24.68
CA ILE A 102 -19.24 -20.76 25.87
C ILE A 102 -19.70 -21.70 27.00
N SER A 103 -18.75 -22.30 27.71
CA SER A 103 -19.00 -22.91 29.01
C SER A 103 -17.91 -22.53 29.98
N GLU A 104 -18.33 -21.67 30.88
CA GLU A 104 -17.84 -21.34 32.20
C GLU A 104 -17.74 -22.56 33.13
N SER A 105 -16.63 -22.68 33.85
CA SER A 105 -16.53 -23.53 35.05
C SER A 105 -15.55 -22.92 36.04
N SER A 106 -16.00 -22.84 37.29
CA SER A 106 -15.42 -22.18 38.46
C SER A 106 -14.76 -23.22 39.38
N ASP A 107 -13.59 -22.94 39.98
CA ASP A 107 -13.37 -22.91 41.45
C ASP A 107 -11.89 -22.61 41.87
N SER A 108 -11.74 -21.60 42.74
CA SER A 108 -10.80 -21.33 43.87
C SER A 108 -9.25 -21.35 43.80
N ASP A 109 -8.66 -20.24 44.30
CA ASP A 109 -7.41 -19.93 45.06
C ASP A 109 -6.19 -20.90 45.04
N VAL A 110 -4.88 -20.52 44.95
CA VAL A 110 -4.09 -19.51 45.70
C VAL A 110 -2.73 -19.21 44.98
N VAL A 111 -2.29 -17.94 44.98
CA VAL A 111 -0.91 -17.40 45.18
C VAL A 111 0.31 -17.83 44.29
N ILE A 112 0.80 -16.83 43.53
CA ILE A 112 2.20 -16.48 43.16
C ILE A 112 3.02 -17.43 42.25
N GLN A 113 3.27 -17.02 41.00
CA GLN A 113 4.59 -16.57 40.51
C GLN A 113 4.54 -16.11 39.04
N ARG A 114 5.05 -14.90 38.79
CA ARG A 114 5.26 -14.30 37.47
C ARG A 114 6.01 -15.26 36.54
N ARG A 115 5.34 -15.80 35.52
CA ARG A 115 5.99 -16.45 34.37
C ARG A 115 5.62 -15.71 33.08
N LYS A 116 6.68 -15.22 32.45
CA LYS A 116 6.76 -14.43 31.22
C LYS A 116 6.01 -15.15 30.09
N THR A 117 4.86 -14.61 29.67
CA THR A 117 4.13 -15.09 28.50
C THR A 117 4.94 -14.79 27.25
N ARG A 118 5.62 -15.82 26.71
CA ARG A 118 6.03 -15.81 25.31
C ARG A 118 4.73 -15.84 24.51
N TRP A 119 4.54 -14.82 23.68
CA TRP A 119 3.51 -14.80 22.67
C TRP A 119 3.84 -15.91 21.66
N THR A 120 3.24 -17.09 21.85
CA THR A 120 3.24 -18.15 20.85
C THR A 120 2.20 -17.74 19.81
N GLN A 121 2.68 -17.25 18.67
CA GLN A 121 1.84 -17.00 17.50
C GLN A 121 1.16 -18.31 17.09
N PRO A 122 -0.17 -18.34 16.86
CA PRO A 122 -0.84 -19.50 16.32
C PRO A 122 -0.38 -19.71 14.86
N SER A 123 0.20 -20.87 14.57
CA SER A 123 0.56 -21.28 13.22
C SER A 123 -0.71 -21.42 12.39
N THR A 124 -0.98 -20.43 11.54
CA THR A 124 -2.01 -20.58 10.52
C THR A 124 -1.58 -21.66 9.54
N SER A 125 -2.57 -22.50 9.25
CA SER A 125 -2.56 -23.65 8.37
C SER A 125 -1.72 -23.48 7.10
N ALA A 126 -0.97 -24.53 6.79
CA ALA A 126 -0.31 -24.73 5.51
C ALA A 126 -1.36 -24.68 4.39
N THR A 127 -1.47 -23.52 3.75
CA THR A 127 -2.00 -23.44 2.39
C THR A 127 -0.99 -24.15 1.51
N VAL A 128 -1.48 -25.13 0.74
CA VAL A 128 -0.70 -25.91 -0.23
C VAL A 128 0.18 -24.95 -1.02
N ALA A 129 1.48 -24.99 -0.75
CA ALA A 129 2.46 -24.19 -1.46
C ALA A 129 2.43 -24.64 -2.92
N VAL A 130 1.76 -23.86 -3.78
CA VAL A 130 1.97 -23.92 -5.22
C VAL A 130 3.48 -23.90 -5.41
N PRO A 131 4.08 -24.90 -6.09
CA PRO A 131 5.53 -25.08 -6.12
C PRO A 131 6.16 -23.76 -6.51
N GLY A 132 6.82 -23.15 -5.52
CA GLY A 132 7.33 -21.80 -5.63
C GLY A 132 8.23 -21.74 -6.85
N LYS A 133 7.88 -20.92 -7.84
CA LYS A 133 8.80 -20.59 -8.92
C LYS A 133 10.04 -20.04 -8.22
N ALA A 134 11.11 -20.82 -8.13
CA ALA A 134 12.35 -20.35 -7.55
C ALA A 134 12.71 -19.03 -8.22
N HIS A 135 12.97 -17.99 -7.43
CA HIS A 135 13.32 -16.68 -7.96
C HIS A 135 14.67 -16.80 -8.68
N VAL A 136 14.62 -17.02 -10.00
CA VAL A 136 15.84 -17.11 -10.81
C VAL A 136 16.48 -15.73 -10.86
N ARG A 137 17.70 -15.61 -10.32
CA ARG A 137 18.48 -14.39 -10.41
C ARG A 137 18.80 -14.09 -11.87
N VAL A 138 18.51 -12.87 -12.29
CA VAL A 138 18.84 -12.43 -13.65
C VAL A 138 20.34 -12.22 -13.77
N LYS A 139 20.93 -12.78 -14.82
CA LYS A 139 22.37 -12.76 -15.09
C LYS A 139 22.77 -11.77 -16.19
N GLY A 140 21.83 -11.34 -17.04
CA GLY A 140 22.15 -10.43 -18.13
C GLY A 140 20.99 -9.62 -18.69
N PRO A 141 21.28 -8.64 -19.58
CA PRO A 141 20.30 -7.71 -20.14
C PRO A 141 19.16 -8.40 -20.90
N ALA A 142 19.45 -9.49 -21.63
CA ALA A 142 18.43 -10.25 -22.34
C ALA A 142 17.36 -10.82 -21.38
N GLU A 143 17.78 -11.30 -20.21
CA GLU A 143 16.85 -11.82 -19.21
C GLU A 143 16.08 -10.70 -18.50
N VAL A 144 16.68 -9.50 -18.33
CA VAL A 144 15.95 -8.30 -17.90
C VAL A 144 14.81 -8.00 -18.87
N ILE A 145 15.11 -7.94 -20.16
CA ILE A 145 14.13 -7.65 -21.21
C ILE A 145 13.00 -8.70 -21.18
N SER A 146 13.34 -9.99 -21.09
CA SER A 146 12.37 -11.07 -21.01
C SER A 146 11.46 -10.93 -19.77
N ARG A 147 12.06 -10.67 -18.60
CA ARG A 147 11.31 -10.45 -17.36
C ARG A 147 10.40 -9.24 -17.45
N TYR A 148 10.88 -8.10 -17.95
CA TYR A 148 10.09 -6.89 -18.09
C TYR A 148 8.88 -7.12 -19.00
N LYS A 149 9.09 -7.79 -20.15
CA LYS A 149 8.00 -8.16 -21.08
C LYS A 149 6.95 -9.06 -20.42
N LYS A 150 7.35 -9.99 -19.55
CA LYS A 150 6.42 -10.83 -18.77
C LYS A 150 5.59 -9.99 -17.80
N VAL A 151 6.23 -9.08 -17.07
CA VAL A 151 5.53 -8.14 -16.18
C VAL A 151 4.55 -7.27 -16.95
N LEU A 152 4.96 -6.74 -18.11
CA LEU A 152 4.10 -5.93 -18.96
C LEU A 152 2.85 -6.70 -19.43
N LYS A 153 3.01 -7.97 -19.83
CA LYS A 153 1.89 -8.85 -20.18
C LYS A 153 0.95 -9.14 -19.01
N SER A 154 1.47 -9.26 -17.79
CA SER A 154 0.60 -9.41 -16.62
C SER A 154 -0.11 -8.10 -16.29
N PHE A 155 0.59 -6.97 -16.39
CA PHE A 155 0.02 -5.65 -16.16
C PHE A 155 -1.14 -5.33 -17.09
N SER A 156 -1.05 -5.68 -18.37
CA SER A 156 -2.15 -5.49 -19.31
C SER A 156 -3.43 -6.26 -18.90
N LYS A 157 -3.28 -7.35 -18.14
CA LYS A 157 -4.40 -8.17 -17.64
C LYS A 157 -4.95 -7.66 -16.31
N VAL A 158 -4.08 -7.41 -15.32
CA VAL A 158 -4.50 -7.11 -13.94
C VAL A 158 -4.63 -5.61 -13.65
N ARG A 159 -4.16 -4.75 -14.57
CA ARG A 159 -4.19 -3.27 -14.52
C ARG A 159 -3.57 -2.61 -13.28
N THR A 160 -3.03 -3.40 -12.35
CA THR A 160 -2.36 -2.93 -11.14
C THR A 160 -0.90 -3.36 -11.14
N MET A 161 -0.01 -2.44 -10.76
CA MET A 161 1.44 -2.70 -10.72
C MET A 161 1.80 -3.77 -9.70
N THR A 162 1.30 -3.63 -8.46
CA THR A 162 1.60 -4.55 -7.35
C THR A 162 1.27 -5.99 -7.71
N GLU A 163 0.10 -6.22 -8.31
CA GLU A 163 -0.35 -7.55 -8.69
C GLU A 163 0.47 -8.12 -9.85
N ALA A 164 0.80 -7.29 -10.86
CA ALA A 164 1.64 -7.71 -11.96
C ALA A 164 3.04 -8.14 -11.50
N PHE A 165 3.61 -7.41 -10.52
CA PHE A 165 4.89 -7.76 -9.90
C PHE A 165 4.81 -9.04 -9.06
N ARG A 166 3.76 -9.18 -8.25
CA ARG A 166 3.51 -10.36 -7.40
C ARG A 166 3.37 -11.64 -8.23
N ILE A 167 2.57 -11.63 -9.28
CA ILE A 167 2.36 -12.78 -10.19
C ILE A 167 3.68 -13.23 -10.83
N ASN A 168 4.53 -12.27 -11.20
CA ASN A 168 5.82 -12.58 -11.82
C ASN A 168 6.94 -12.87 -10.80
N GLY A 169 6.68 -12.73 -9.50
CA GLY A 169 7.67 -12.89 -8.46
C GLY A 169 8.85 -11.93 -8.62
N VAL A 170 8.58 -10.66 -8.96
CA VAL A 170 9.63 -9.65 -9.10
C VAL A 170 9.37 -8.48 -8.18
N ASP A 171 10.41 -7.99 -7.53
CA ASP A 171 10.33 -6.76 -6.77
C ASP A 171 10.22 -5.51 -7.68
N ARG A 172 9.41 -4.53 -7.25
CA ARG A 172 9.20 -3.27 -7.98
C ARG A 172 10.49 -2.48 -8.12
N GLY A 173 11.32 -2.44 -7.08
CA GLY A 173 12.61 -1.76 -7.08
C GLY A 173 13.54 -2.36 -8.14
N THR A 174 13.58 -3.68 -8.23
CA THR A 174 14.38 -4.39 -9.26
C THR A 174 13.97 -4.02 -10.68
N ILE A 175 12.66 -4.02 -10.98
CA ILE A 175 12.18 -3.62 -12.31
C ILE A 175 12.50 -2.15 -12.57
N LYS A 176 12.31 -1.28 -11.57
CA LYS A 176 12.64 0.15 -11.69
C LYS A 176 14.12 0.36 -11.99
N MET A 177 15.03 -0.25 -11.23
CA MET A 177 16.48 -0.07 -11.41
C MET A 177 16.99 -0.54 -12.77
N THR A 178 16.31 -1.53 -13.38
CA THR A 178 16.69 -2.10 -14.67
C THR A 178 15.84 -1.57 -15.83
N ALA A 179 14.89 -0.65 -15.57
CA ALA A 179 13.96 -0.14 -16.59
C ALA A 179 14.68 0.54 -17.76
N ALA A 180 15.76 1.28 -17.49
CA ALA A 180 16.54 1.97 -18.51
C ALA A 180 17.10 1.04 -19.60
N ILE A 181 17.41 -0.22 -19.27
CA ILE A 181 17.85 -1.24 -20.25
C ILE A 181 16.74 -1.47 -21.26
N MET A 182 15.50 -1.64 -20.77
CA MET A 182 14.35 -1.90 -21.61
C MET A 182 13.93 -0.64 -22.38
N GLU A 183 13.87 0.52 -21.72
CA GLU A 183 13.53 1.79 -22.36
C GLU A 183 14.47 2.10 -23.52
N LEU A 184 15.79 1.98 -23.34
CA LEU A 184 16.76 2.19 -24.41
C LEU A 184 16.63 1.15 -25.52
N ASN A 185 16.50 -0.14 -25.19
CA ASN A 185 16.34 -1.20 -26.19
C ASN A 185 15.07 -1.03 -27.05
N THR A 186 14.00 -0.45 -26.50
CA THR A 186 12.76 -0.20 -27.26
C THR A 186 12.86 1.04 -28.14
N VAL A 187 13.45 2.14 -27.64
CA VAL A 187 13.50 3.40 -28.39
C VAL A 187 14.66 3.45 -29.38
N ASP A 188 15.80 2.89 -29.01
CA ASP A 188 17.01 2.89 -29.81
C ASP A 188 17.78 1.57 -29.65
N PRO A 189 17.35 0.52 -30.37
CA PRO A 189 18.01 -0.78 -30.33
C PRO A 189 19.44 -0.73 -30.91
N GLU A 190 19.77 0.24 -31.77
CA GLU A 190 21.10 0.34 -32.40
C GLU A 190 22.15 0.81 -31.39
N THR A 191 21.84 1.87 -30.63
CA THR A 191 22.69 2.28 -29.51
C THR A 191 22.79 1.18 -28.47
N PHE A 192 21.69 0.48 -28.17
CA PHE A 192 21.69 -0.63 -27.21
C PHE A 192 22.63 -1.78 -27.63
N LYS A 193 22.62 -2.20 -28.90
CA LYS A 193 23.53 -3.24 -29.42
C LYS A 193 25.01 -2.84 -29.33
N THR A 194 25.29 -1.54 -29.47
CA THR A 194 26.65 -0.99 -29.34
C THR A 194 27.15 -1.09 -27.89
N LEU A 195 26.25 -0.98 -26.92
CA LEU A 195 26.54 -1.14 -25.49
C LEU A 195 26.65 -2.63 -25.12
N LYS A 196 27.84 -3.21 -25.33
CA LYS A 196 28.12 -4.57 -24.85
C LYS A 196 28.10 -4.61 -23.32
N TYR A 197 27.34 -5.57 -22.78
CA TYR A 197 27.35 -5.92 -21.36
C TYR A 197 28.33 -7.05 -21.13
N ASP A 198 29.23 -6.87 -20.17
CA ASP A 198 30.13 -7.92 -19.71
C ASP A 198 29.97 -8.10 -18.19
N PRO A 199 29.50 -9.27 -17.73
CA PRO A 199 29.29 -9.54 -16.31
C PRO A 199 30.58 -9.57 -15.48
N ALA A 200 31.76 -9.68 -16.11
CA ALA A 200 33.03 -9.61 -15.41
C ALA A 200 33.45 -8.18 -15.07
N THR A 201 33.06 -7.20 -15.90
CA THR A 201 33.49 -5.80 -15.74
C THR A 201 32.50 -4.98 -14.96
N GLU A 202 31.20 -5.25 -15.08
CA GLU A 202 30.17 -4.43 -14.44
C GLU A 202 28.93 -5.20 -14.00
N THR A 203 28.24 -4.61 -13.01
CA THR A 203 26.96 -5.11 -12.55
C THR A 203 25.84 -4.73 -13.52
N LEU A 204 24.74 -5.47 -13.49
CA LEU A 204 23.56 -5.15 -14.31
C LEU A 204 22.94 -3.78 -13.96
N GLN A 205 23.06 -3.36 -12.70
CA GLN A 205 22.59 -2.06 -12.25
C GLN A 205 23.46 -0.92 -12.80
N SER A 206 24.78 -1.07 -12.80
CA SER A 206 25.69 -0.09 -13.41
C SER A 206 25.47 -0.02 -14.93
N PHE A 207 25.25 -1.17 -15.58
CA PHE A 207 24.86 -1.20 -16.99
C PHE A 207 23.55 -0.44 -17.25
N ALA A 208 22.53 -0.63 -16.41
CA ALA A 208 21.27 0.11 -16.54
C ALA A 208 21.46 1.63 -16.37
N LYS A 209 22.31 2.06 -15.43
CA LYS A 209 22.67 3.48 -15.28
C LYS A 209 23.40 4.00 -16.51
N ARG A 210 24.31 3.20 -17.09
CA ARG A 210 24.99 3.51 -18.35
C ARG A 210 23.99 3.62 -19.50
N CYS A 211 23.01 2.72 -19.63
CA CYS A 211 21.93 2.87 -20.60
C CYS A 211 21.16 4.19 -20.41
N ALA A 212 20.89 4.58 -19.16
CA ALA A 212 20.18 5.82 -18.85
C ALA A 212 20.90 7.08 -19.37
N THR A 213 22.24 7.10 -19.44
CA THR A 213 22.97 8.26 -19.97
C THR A 213 22.79 8.46 -21.47
N TYR A 214 22.44 7.41 -22.21
CA TYR A 214 22.14 7.49 -23.65
C TYR A 214 20.69 7.86 -23.96
N ILE A 215 19.85 7.99 -22.92
CA ILE A 215 18.48 8.46 -23.05
C ILE A 215 18.48 10.00 -23.05
N THR A 216 18.60 10.55 -24.26
CA THR A 216 18.47 12.00 -24.52
C THR A 216 17.06 12.50 -24.18
N PRO A 217 16.87 13.81 -23.91
CA PRO A 217 15.55 14.35 -23.61
C PRO A 217 14.49 14.06 -24.69
N GLU A 218 14.89 14.03 -25.96
CA GLU A 218 14.00 13.63 -27.08
C GLU A 218 13.50 12.19 -26.92
N LYS A 219 14.40 11.26 -26.59
CA LYS A 219 14.04 9.86 -26.32
C LYS A 219 13.13 9.76 -25.09
N LYS A 220 13.29 10.61 -24.07
CA LYS A 220 12.40 10.63 -22.89
C LYS A 220 10.95 10.92 -23.28
N ILE A 221 10.71 11.85 -24.21
CA ILE A 221 9.36 12.17 -24.69
C ILE A 221 8.73 10.93 -25.35
N ILE A 222 9.50 10.25 -26.21
CA ILE A 222 9.06 9.01 -26.86
C ILE A 222 8.76 7.93 -25.82
N ILE A 223 9.62 7.76 -24.82
CA ILE A 223 9.42 6.80 -23.72
C ILE A 223 8.11 7.07 -22.97
N GLU A 224 7.81 8.33 -22.64
CA GLU A 224 6.57 8.68 -21.94
C GLU A 224 5.32 8.41 -22.79
N ASP A 225 5.37 8.69 -24.10
CA ASP A 225 4.31 8.31 -25.04
C ASP A 225 4.13 6.78 -25.11
N MET A 226 5.23 6.02 -25.13
CA MET A 226 5.19 4.55 -25.11
C MET A 226 4.65 3.99 -23.80
N LYS A 227 4.89 4.64 -22.66
CA LYS A 227 4.27 4.31 -21.37
C LYS A 227 2.76 4.57 -21.41
N ALA A 228 2.33 5.71 -21.95
CA ALA A 228 0.92 6.05 -22.11
C ALA A 228 0.18 5.06 -23.01
N LYS A 229 0.81 4.61 -24.10
CA LYS A 229 0.31 3.56 -25.00
C LYS A 229 0.31 2.16 -24.40
N GLY A 230 0.87 1.97 -23.20
CA GLY A 230 0.99 0.67 -22.54
C GLY A 230 2.04 -0.27 -23.16
N GLN A 231 2.97 0.26 -23.96
CA GLN A 231 4.10 -0.49 -24.52
C GLN A 231 5.27 -0.58 -23.53
N LEU A 232 5.29 0.30 -22.53
CA LEU A 232 6.21 0.28 -21.39
C LEU A 232 5.43 0.37 -20.08
N LEU A 233 6.03 -0.11 -18.99
CA LEU A 233 5.44 0.03 -17.66
C LEU A 233 5.47 1.49 -17.22
N PRO A 234 4.41 2.02 -16.60
CA PRO A 234 4.35 3.39 -16.09
C PRO A 234 5.18 3.52 -14.80
N LEU A 235 6.51 3.48 -14.95
CA LEU A 235 7.47 3.61 -13.88
C LEU A 235 8.17 4.97 -13.94
N LEU A 236 8.11 5.69 -12.82
CA LEU A 236 8.83 6.94 -12.63
C LEU A 236 10.29 6.64 -12.29
N MET A 237 11.16 6.87 -13.29
CA MET A 237 12.60 6.89 -13.14
C MET A 237 13.05 8.28 -12.70
N LYS A 238 13.89 8.35 -11.67
CA LYS A 238 14.64 9.58 -11.36
C LYS A 238 15.94 9.48 -12.14
N TYR A 239 16.08 10.29 -13.16
CA TYR A 239 17.29 10.43 -13.97
C TYR A 239 18.18 11.49 -13.37
#